data_AF-A0A1I4A903-F1
#
_entry.id   AF-A0A1I4A903-F1
#
_cell.length_a   1.000
_cell.length_b   1.000
_cell.length_c   1.000
_cell.angle_alpha   90.00
_cell.angle_beta   90.00
_cell.angle_gamma   90.00
#
_symmetry.space_group_name_H-M   'P 1'
#
loop_
_entity.id
_entity.type
_entity.pdbx_description
1 polymer ?
#
loop_
_entity_poly.entity_id
_entity_poly.type
_entity_poly.pdbx_seq_one_letter_code
_entity_poly.pdbx_strand_id
1 'polypeptide(L)'
;MGHWTDSNVRDIETNPKYTGYMVWNRRGRKNRGNRINPIEEWIWSAESVHEPLVDLEIWLRAQEVGQHRFGSRSTSNTNVRHPQTKRSYLLRTYLFCDSCGRRMNGKTRRGHAYYVCAPKKGYVPEGHPAPGSFWVREDALVAKLDEFLSAHVFGAYRRSLLAYNIQELGVKAQREREDHITALRHRIDDITVKMKRVTRSLELFDNPDPDLIRDINDRRTELRERKAALETQLTEAEEQHEQAPNADLLDVMPVGDIQVDQLPEELARRLFEALRLELHYDKDTNRLRVTVTLSGATALAARQRGAEAINVPGQQSRHAHAQVEDKNEEDVMPTISPVPILGVPSAGFEPATPASGGMGPKGDVSAFDRRKQRAGRRLRRPMSAHCP
;
A
#
# COMPACT_ATOMS: atom_id res chain seq x y z
N MET A 1 10.12 -36.66 1.80
CA MET A 1 11.29 -35.86 2.22
C MET A 1 11.86 -35.24 0.95
N GLY A 2 12.10 -33.92 0.92
CA GLY A 2 12.73 -33.24 -0.22
C GLY A 2 11.85 -32.25 -1.02
N HIS A 3 10.68 -31.84 -0.52
CA HIS A 3 9.87 -30.85 -1.23
C HIS A 3 10.14 -29.44 -0.69
N TRP A 4 10.48 -28.52 -1.60
CA TRP A 4 10.48 -27.09 -1.33
C TRP A 4 9.06 -26.66 -0.98
N THR A 5 8.90 -25.99 0.17
CA THR A 5 7.62 -25.38 0.56
C THR A 5 7.68 -23.88 0.31
N ASP A 6 6.55 -23.25 0.00
CA ASP A 6 6.46 -21.80 -0.22
C ASP A 6 7.02 -20.99 0.96
N SER A 7 6.89 -21.52 2.18
CA SER A 7 7.46 -20.91 3.38
C SER A 7 8.98 -20.97 3.39
N ASN A 8 9.58 -22.10 2.98
CA ASN A 8 11.03 -22.24 2.88
C ASN A 8 11.63 -21.35 1.80
N VAL A 9 10.97 -21.26 0.63
CA VAL A 9 11.42 -20.35 -0.45
C VAL A 9 11.36 -18.90 0.01
N ARG A 10 10.25 -18.48 0.64
CA ARG A 10 10.13 -17.13 1.23
C ARG A 10 11.19 -16.87 2.30
N ASP A 11 11.48 -17.83 3.17
CA ASP A 11 12.51 -17.67 4.20
C ASP A 11 13.90 -17.49 3.60
N ILE A 12 14.18 -18.08 2.42
CA ILE A 12 15.41 -17.83 1.66
C ILE A 12 15.40 -16.44 1.02
N GLU A 13 14.38 -16.12 0.23
CA GLU A 13 14.30 -14.82 -0.48
C GLU A 13 14.37 -13.64 0.50
N THR A 14 13.73 -13.78 1.68
CA THR A 14 13.67 -12.72 2.68
C THR A 14 14.87 -12.66 3.63
N ASN A 15 15.89 -13.51 3.44
CA ASN A 15 17.06 -13.55 4.32
C ASN A 15 18.15 -12.57 3.85
N PRO A 16 18.40 -11.47 4.60
CA PRO A 16 19.42 -10.50 4.21
C PRO A 16 20.83 -11.07 4.24
N LYS A 17 21.06 -12.23 4.87
CA LYS A 17 22.38 -12.87 4.89
C LYS A 17 22.95 -13.07 3.49
N TYR A 18 22.11 -13.30 2.48
CA TYR A 18 22.59 -13.48 1.11
C TYR A 18 23.23 -12.24 0.48
N THR A 19 23.11 -11.07 1.12
CA THR A 19 23.75 -9.81 0.73
C THR A 19 25.20 -9.65 1.23
N GLY A 20 25.73 -10.65 1.96
CA GLY A 20 27.07 -10.56 2.57
C GLY A 20 27.06 -9.98 3.99
N TYR A 21 25.97 -9.32 4.39
CA TYR A 21 25.81 -8.75 5.72
C TYR A 21 25.21 -9.73 6.73
N MET A 22 25.70 -9.66 7.96
CA MET A 22 25.08 -10.37 9.08
C MET A 22 24.01 -9.48 9.72
N VAL A 23 22.82 -10.04 9.96
CA VAL A 23 21.69 -9.28 10.51
C VAL A 23 21.12 -9.95 11.75
N TRP A 24 21.07 -9.20 12.84
CA TRP A 24 20.54 -9.60 14.15
C TRP A 24 19.22 -8.88 14.45
N ASN A 25 18.57 -9.29 15.54
CA ASN A 25 17.31 -8.72 16.02
C ASN A 25 16.13 -8.78 15.01
N ARG A 26 16.13 -9.76 14.10
CA ARG A 26 15.07 -9.93 13.09
C ARG A 26 13.72 -10.40 13.66
N ARG A 27 13.73 -11.05 14.83
CA ARG A 27 12.52 -11.58 15.49
C ARG A 27 12.54 -11.26 16.99
N GLY A 28 11.39 -10.84 17.53
CA GLY A 28 11.22 -10.57 18.95
C GLY A 28 11.34 -11.83 19.81
N ARG A 29 11.83 -11.67 21.05
CA ARG A 29 11.97 -12.77 22.04
C ARG A 29 10.63 -13.44 22.36
N LYS A 30 10.69 -14.71 22.85
CA LYS A 30 9.54 -15.61 23.13
C LYS A 30 8.32 -14.95 23.80
N ASN A 31 8.49 -13.96 24.68
CA ASN A 31 7.37 -13.31 25.38
C ASN A 31 6.57 -12.30 24.52
N ARG A 32 7.05 -11.94 23.31
CA ARG A 32 6.36 -11.08 22.33
C ARG A 32 5.89 -11.84 21.08
N GLY A 33 5.71 -13.15 21.19
CA GLY A 33 5.03 -13.95 20.16
C GLY A 33 5.84 -14.22 18.88
N ASN A 34 7.17 -14.19 18.95
CA ASN A 34 8.06 -14.53 17.82
C ASN A 34 7.80 -13.67 16.56
N ARG A 35 7.29 -12.44 16.76
CA ARG A 35 6.97 -11.49 15.69
C ARG A 35 8.25 -11.05 14.97
N ILE A 36 8.17 -10.85 13.65
CA ILE A 36 9.23 -10.21 12.87
C ILE A 36 9.29 -8.74 13.30
N ASN A 37 10.48 -8.29 13.71
CA ASN A 37 10.70 -6.89 14.06
C ASN A 37 10.73 -6.05 12.77
N PRO A 38 10.31 -4.77 12.81
CA PRO A 38 10.41 -3.89 11.67
C PRO A 38 11.89 -3.72 11.25
N ILE A 39 12.15 -3.44 9.97
CA ILE A 39 13.51 -3.45 9.39
C ILE A 39 14.42 -2.42 10.08
N GLU A 40 13.84 -1.32 10.53
CA GLU A 40 14.54 -0.23 11.24
C GLU A 40 15.08 -0.67 12.60
N GLU A 41 14.53 -1.74 13.18
CA GLU A 41 15.03 -2.35 14.41
C GLU A 41 16.10 -3.43 14.16
N TRP A 42 16.39 -3.76 12.90
CA TRP A 42 17.38 -4.78 12.55
C TRP A 42 18.78 -4.22 12.71
N ILE A 43 19.66 -5.03 13.30
CA ILE A 43 21.05 -4.65 13.52
C ILE A 43 21.86 -5.32 12.42
N TRP A 44 22.47 -4.53 11.54
CA TRP A 44 23.32 -5.00 10.45
C TRP A 44 24.79 -4.95 10.87
N SER A 45 25.62 -5.82 10.29
CA SER A 45 27.08 -5.70 10.41
C SER A 45 27.56 -4.43 9.73
N ALA A 46 28.60 -3.80 10.28
CA ALA A 46 29.16 -2.56 9.71
C ALA A 46 29.79 -2.81 8.32
N GLU A 47 30.37 -3.99 8.12
CA GLU A 47 30.99 -4.42 6.88
C GLU A 47 30.39 -5.75 6.41
N SER A 48 30.61 -6.07 5.13
CA SER A 48 30.27 -7.39 4.58
C SER A 48 31.19 -8.45 5.21
N VAL A 49 30.59 -9.50 5.77
CA VAL A 49 31.30 -10.53 6.55
C VAL A 49 31.62 -11.76 5.69
N HIS A 50 30.94 -11.93 4.55
CA HIS A 50 31.18 -13.03 3.64
C HIS A 50 30.79 -12.66 2.20
N GLU A 51 31.19 -13.51 1.25
CA GLU A 51 30.87 -13.33 -0.16
C GLU A 51 29.34 -13.22 -0.36
N PRO A 52 28.85 -12.13 -0.98
CA PRO A 52 27.44 -11.96 -1.27
C PRO A 52 27.00 -12.89 -2.40
N LEU A 53 25.85 -13.56 -2.24
CA LEU A 53 25.23 -14.33 -3.31
C LEU A 53 24.34 -13.45 -4.20
N VAL A 54 23.82 -12.35 -3.64
CA VAL A 54 23.03 -11.34 -4.33
C VAL A 54 23.44 -9.97 -3.84
N ASP A 55 23.40 -8.97 -4.71
CA ASP A 55 23.66 -7.58 -4.32
C ASP A 55 22.58 -7.07 -3.37
N LEU A 56 22.96 -6.16 -2.46
CA LEU A 56 22.03 -5.55 -1.51
C LEU A 56 20.88 -4.85 -2.22
N GLU A 57 21.15 -4.15 -3.32
CA GLU A 57 20.14 -3.46 -4.11
C GLU A 57 19.12 -4.44 -4.73
N ILE A 58 19.59 -5.54 -5.31
CA ILE A 58 18.73 -6.58 -5.89
C ILE A 58 17.86 -7.20 -4.79
N TRP A 59 18.44 -7.46 -3.62
CA TRP A 59 17.70 -7.97 -2.47
C TRP A 59 16.62 -6.99 -2.02
N LEU A 60 16.93 -5.70 -1.90
CA LEU A 60 15.95 -4.66 -1.53
C LEU A 60 14.78 -4.61 -2.52
N ARG A 61 15.06 -4.60 -3.84
CA ARG A 61 14.04 -4.66 -4.89
C ARG A 61 13.17 -5.93 -4.78
N ALA A 62 13.76 -7.08 -4.48
CA ALA A 62 13.02 -8.32 -4.28
C ALA A 62 12.09 -8.25 -3.05
N GLN A 63 12.52 -7.57 -1.99
CA GLN A 63 11.71 -7.38 -0.78
C GLN A 63 10.51 -6.47 -1.03
N GLU A 64 10.64 -5.44 -1.86
CA GLU A 64 9.50 -4.62 -2.30
C GLU A 64 8.46 -5.47 -3.02
N VAL A 65 8.88 -6.32 -3.96
CA VAL A 65 7.97 -7.26 -4.64
C VAL A 65 7.33 -8.22 -3.64
N GLY A 66 8.10 -8.73 -2.68
CA GLY A 66 7.62 -9.64 -1.63
C GLY A 66 6.59 -9.01 -0.68
N GLN A 67 6.75 -7.73 -0.32
CA GLN A 67 5.79 -6.97 0.48
C GLN A 67 4.44 -6.85 -0.25
N HIS A 68 4.48 -6.65 -1.57
CA HIS A 68 3.28 -6.61 -2.41
C HIS A 68 2.73 -8.01 -2.74
N ARG A 69 3.52 -9.09 -2.69
CA ARG A 69 3.03 -10.48 -2.85
C ARG A 69 2.38 -11.01 -1.56
N PHE A 70 1.19 -10.49 -1.34
CA PHE A 70 -0.05 -11.03 -0.80
C PHE A 70 -0.22 -12.52 -0.36
N GLY A 71 0.78 -13.16 0.26
CA GLY A 71 0.67 -14.42 1.00
C GLY A 71 0.22 -15.66 0.19
N SER A 72 0.07 -16.82 0.85
CA SER A 72 -0.33 -18.11 0.24
C SER A 72 -1.79 -18.18 -0.26
N ARG A 73 -2.39 -17.02 -0.50
CA ARG A 73 -3.83 -16.79 -0.56
C ARG A 73 -4.22 -15.72 -1.60
N SER A 74 -3.27 -15.32 -2.45
CA SER A 74 -3.40 -14.25 -3.45
C SER A 74 -4.08 -14.68 -4.76
N THR A 75 -4.21 -15.99 -5.03
CA THR A 75 -4.84 -16.50 -6.25
C THR A 75 -6.37 -16.44 -6.17
N SER A 76 -7.04 -16.35 -7.32
CA SER A 76 -8.52 -16.40 -7.44
C SER A 76 -9.12 -17.74 -7.02
N ASN A 77 -8.30 -18.79 -6.94
CA ASN A 77 -8.78 -20.11 -6.57
C ASN A 77 -9.27 -20.14 -5.11
N THR A 78 -10.43 -20.77 -4.91
CA THR A 78 -10.83 -21.30 -3.60
C THR A 78 -9.66 -22.10 -3.04
N ASN A 79 -9.31 -21.85 -1.77
CA ASN A 79 -8.19 -22.53 -1.14
C ASN A 79 -8.58 -24.00 -0.87
N VAL A 80 -8.43 -24.86 -1.89
CA VAL A 80 -8.88 -26.27 -1.88
C VAL A 80 -8.30 -27.06 -0.70
N ARG A 81 -7.13 -26.63 -0.20
CA ARG A 81 -6.45 -27.25 0.95
C ARG A 81 -7.11 -26.96 2.30
N HIS A 82 -7.97 -25.94 2.42
CA HIS A 82 -8.64 -25.64 3.68
C HIS A 82 -10.13 -26.05 3.62
N PRO A 83 -10.58 -27.07 4.39
CA PRO A 83 -11.92 -27.65 4.28
C PRO A 83 -13.08 -26.66 4.43
N GLN A 84 -12.84 -25.51 5.07
CA GLN A 84 -13.86 -24.46 5.27
C GLN A 84 -13.90 -23.39 4.17
N THR A 85 -12.96 -23.38 3.21
CA THR A 85 -12.93 -22.37 2.14
C THR A 85 -13.81 -22.79 0.98
N LYS A 86 -15.10 -22.47 1.08
CA LYS A 86 -16.11 -22.76 0.05
C LYS A 86 -16.23 -21.67 -1.04
N ARG A 87 -15.64 -20.50 -0.82
CA ARG A 87 -15.71 -19.34 -1.71
C ARG A 87 -14.39 -18.55 -1.71
N SER A 88 -14.06 -18.00 -2.87
CA SER A 88 -13.09 -16.93 -3.05
C SER A 88 -13.75 -15.58 -2.71
N TYR A 89 -12.94 -14.55 -2.47
CA TYR A 89 -13.40 -13.22 -2.09
C TYR A 89 -12.56 -12.22 -2.88
N LEU A 90 -13.22 -11.37 -3.67
CA LEU A 90 -12.58 -10.57 -4.71
C LEU A 90 -11.52 -9.61 -4.14
N LEU A 91 -11.91 -8.84 -3.12
CA LEU A 91 -11.06 -7.87 -2.41
C LEU A 91 -10.23 -8.51 -1.29
N ARG A 92 -10.21 -9.85 -1.20
CA ARG A 92 -9.29 -10.54 -0.30
C ARG A 92 -7.89 -10.07 -0.58
N THR A 93 -7.26 -9.60 0.48
CA THR A 93 -5.89 -9.11 0.51
C THR A 93 -5.70 -7.63 0.17
N TYR A 94 -6.57 -7.04 -0.64
CA TYR A 94 -6.49 -5.63 -0.99
C TYR A 94 -7.18 -4.71 0.04
N LEU A 95 -8.07 -5.26 0.88
CA LEU A 95 -8.84 -4.48 1.86
C LEU A 95 -8.27 -4.52 3.30
N PHE A 96 -8.07 -3.34 3.85
CA PHE A 96 -7.56 -3.04 5.19
C PHE A 96 -8.53 -2.14 5.96
N CYS A 97 -8.52 -2.26 7.28
CA CYS A 97 -9.21 -1.33 8.16
C CYS A 97 -8.33 -0.11 8.40
N ASP A 98 -8.84 1.10 8.17
CA ASP A 98 -8.05 2.33 8.31
C ASP A 98 -7.61 2.56 9.76
N SER A 99 -8.51 2.32 10.72
CA SER A 99 -8.25 2.56 12.14
C SER A 99 -7.27 1.58 12.79
N CYS A 100 -7.03 0.39 12.20
CA CYS A 100 -6.10 -0.59 12.78
C CYS A 100 -5.04 -1.16 11.84
N GLY A 101 -5.05 -0.76 10.57
CA GLY A 101 -4.13 -1.23 9.53
C GLY A 101 -4.22 -2.73 9.22
N ARG A 102 -5.15 -3.47 9.84
CA ARG A 102 -5.28 -4.92 9.65
C ARG A 102 -6.09 -5.23 8.40
N ARG A 103 -5.65 -6.24 7.68
CA ARG A 103 -6.40 -6.83 6.58
C ARG A 103 -7.75 -7.37 7.06
N MET A 104 -8.81 -7.04 6.32
CA MET A 104 -10.16 -7.51 6.61
C MET A 104 -10.38 -8.93 6.05
N ASN A 105 -11.21 -9.71 6.75
CA ASN A 105 -11.49 -11.10 6.37
C ASN A 105 -12.83 -11.19 5.64
N GLY A 106 -12.85 -11.88 4.51
CA GLY A 106 -14.09 -12.22 3.80
C GLY A 106 -14.93 -13.24 4.57
N LYS A 107 -16.23 -12.98 4.71
CA LYS A 107 -17.24 -13.87 5.27
C LYS A 107 -18.53 -13.77 4.46
N THR A 108 -19.12 -14.91 4.13
CA THR A 108 -20.42 -14.96 3.46
C THR A 108 -21.53 -15.11 4.50
N ARG A 109 -22.60 -14.34 4.39
CA ARG A 109 -23.83 -14.47 5.20
C ARG A 109 -25.05 -14.28 4.33
N ARG A 110 -26.02 -15.21 4.44
CA ARG A 110 -27.31 -15.15 3.74
C ARG A 110 -27.15 -14.87 2.23
N GLY A 111 -26.21 -15.54 1.58
CA GLY A 111 -25.91 -15.38 0.15
C GLY A 111 -24.95 -14.24 -0.20
N HIS A 112 -24.80 -13.22 0.64
CA HIS A 112 -23.96 -12.04 0.38
C HIS A 112 -22.55 -12.15 0.97
N ALA A 113 -21.56 -11.57 0.27
CA ALA A 113 -20.19 -11.44 0.74
C ALA A 113 -20.00 -10.18 1.59
N TYR A 114 -19.29 -10.32 2.71
CA TYR A 114 -18.93 -9.26 3.62
C TYR A 114 -17.44 -9.30 3.94
N TYR A 115 -16.86 -8.15 4.24
CA TYR A 115 -15.55 -8.04 4.86
C TYR A 115 -15.69 -7.64 6.31
N VAL A 116 -14.89 -8.27 7.16
CA VAL A 116 -14.95 -8.10 8.61
C VAL A 116 -13.60 -7.72 9.16
N CYS A 117 -13.56 -6.59 9.86
CA CYS A 117 -12.48 -6.27 10.77
C CYS A 117 -12.83 -6.87 12.13
N ALA A 118 -12.01 -7.80 12.64
CA ALA A 118 -12.24 -8.46 13.93
C ALA A 118 -10.91 -8.67 14.69
N PRO A 119 -10.29 -7.59 15.21
CA PRO A 119 -9.11 -7.70 16.05
C PRO A 119 -9.42 -8.53 17.31
N LYS A 120 -8.43 -9.32 17.78
CA LYS A 120 -8.57 -10.07 19.04
C LYS A 120 -8.60 -9.10 20.22
N LYS A 121 -9.32 -9.46 21.30
CA LYS A 121 -9.32 -8.70 22.56
C LYS A 121 -7.86 -8.50 23.04
N GLY A 122 -7.49 -7.25 23.37
CA GLY A 122 -6.13 -6.85 23.74
C GLY A 122 -5.22 -6.40 22.58
N TYR A 123 -5.68 -6.50 21.33
CA TYR A 123 -4.95 -6.06 20.13
C TYR A 123 -5.71 -4.99 19.33
N VAL A 124 -6.68 -4.36 19.98
CA VAL A 124 -7.50 -3.27 19.43
C VAL A 124 -6.75 -1.97 19.72
N PRO A 125 -6.34 -1.20 18.69
CA PRO A 125 -5.73 0.10 18.90
C PRO A 125 -6.74 1.10 19.48
N GLU A 126 -6.22 2.13 20.18
CA GLU A 126 -7.03 3.24 20.66
C GLU A 126 -7.68 3.97 19.48
N GLY A 127 -8.98 4.28 19.57
CA GLY A 127 -9.74 4.91 18.48
C GLY A 127 -10.35 3.95 17.45
N HIS A 128 -10.38 2.63 17.69
CA HIS A 128 -11.07 1.72 16.78
C HIS A 128 -12.62 1.86 16.89
N PRO A 129 -13.36 2.04 15.77
CA PRO A 129 -14.79 2.40 15.67
C PRO A 129 -15.77 1.54 16.46
N ALA A 130 -15.36 0.33 16.80
CA ALA A 130 -16.16 -0.61 17.56
C ALA A 130 -15.31 -1.20 18.69
N PRO A 131 -15.87 -1.38 19.89
CA PRO A 131 -15.30 -2.24 20.93
C PRO A 131 -15.43 -3.73 20.50
N GLY A 132 -14.90 -4.08 19.33
CA GLY A 132 -15.05 -5.40 18.72
C GLY A 132 -14.88 -5.39 17.20
N SER A 133 -15.77 -6.12 16.51
CA SER A 133 -15.72 -6.34 15.07
C SER A 133 -16.84 -5.64 14.31
N PHE A 134 -16.54 -5.06 13.15
CA PHE A 134 -17.54 -4.50 12.25
C PHE A 134 -17.50 -5.18 10.87
N TRP A 135 -18.59 -5.01 10.11
CA TRP A 135 -18.85 -5.70 8.85
C TRP A 135 -19.17 -4.65 7.78
N VAL A 136 -18.68 -4.87 6.57
CA VAL A 136 -19.00 -4.08 5.38
C VAL A 136 -19.36 -5.03 4.23
N ARG A 137 -20.36 -4.67 3.42
CA ARG A 137 -20.78 -5.48 2.26
C ARG A 137 -19.76 -5.35 1.13
N GLU A 138 -19.46 -6.45 0.45
CA GLU A 138 -18.57 -6.44 -0.72
C GLU A 138 -19.15 -5.58 -1.86
N ASP A 139 -20.44 -5.75 -2.20
CA ASP A 139 -21.09 -5.01 -3.29
C ASP A 139 -20.94 -3.49 -3.17
N ALA A 140 -21.03 -2.95 -1.95
CA ALA A 140 -20.89 -1.52 -1.70
C ALA A 140 -19.45 -1.03 -1.88
N LEU A 141 -18.45 -1.88 -1.58
CA LEU A 141 -17.05 -1.57 -1.81
C LEU A 141 -16.71 -1.64 -3.30
N VAL A 142 -17.22 -2.66 -3.99
CA VAL A 142 -16.99 -2.87 -5.43
C VAL A 142 -17.59 -1.72 -6.23
N ALA A 143 -18.84 -1.32 -5.94
CA ALA A 143 -19.47 -0.19 -6.62
C ALA A 143 -18.67 1.12 -6.49
N LYS A 144 -18.03 1.36 -5.34
CA LYS A 144 -17.15 2.53 -5.14
C LYS A 144 -15.79 2.38 -5.78
N LEU A 145 -15.28 1.16 -5.87
CA LEU A 145 -14.08 0.86 -6.64
C LEU A 145 -14.29 1.07 -8.14
N ASP A 146 -15.44 0.67 -8.66
CA ASP A 146 -15.84 0.89 -10.07
C ASP A 146 -15.86 2.38 -10.40
N GLU A 147 -16.60 3.16 -9.62
CA GLU A 147 -16.66 4.62 -9.75
C GLU A 147 -15.25 5.24 -9.76
N PHE A 148 -14.39 4.80 -8.84
CA PHE A 148 -13.02 5.31 -8.75
C PHE A 148 -12.17 4.92 -9.96
N LEU A 149 -12.14 3.65 -10.36
CA LEU A 149 -11.30 3.18 -11.46
C LEU A 149 -11.74 3.82 -12.78
N SER A 150 -13.05 3.86 -13.04
CA SER A 150 -13.61 4.46 -14.26
C SER A 150 -13.41 5.97 -14.33
N ALA A 151 -13.47 6.70 -13.20
CA ALA A 151 -13.27 8.15 -13.22
C ALA A 151 -11.79 8.56 -13.18
N HIS A 152 -11.00 7.96 -12.29
CA HIS A 152 -9.66 8.46 -11.93
C HIS A 152 -8.50 7.70 -12.57
N VAL A 153 -8.71 6.48 -13.07
CA VAL A 153 -7.63 5.67 -13.68
C VAL A 153 -7.86 5.46 -15.17
N PHE A 154 -9.06 5.04 -15.57
CA PHE A 154 -9.41 4.73 -16.96
C PHE A 154 -10.31 5.80 -17.61
N GLY A 155 -10.63 6.86 -16.88
CA GLY A 155 -11.49 7.94 -17.38
C GLY A 155 -10.77 8.86 -18.38
N ALA A 156 -11.53 9.38 -19.35
CA ALA A 156 -10.99 10.32 -20.35
C ALA A 156 -10.46 11.62 -19.71
N TYR A 157 -11.06 12.07 -18.59
CA TYR A 157 -10.69 13.29 -17.88
C TYR A 157 -9.80 13.06 -16.65
N ARG A 158 -9.21 11.86 -16.51
CA ARG A 158 -8.38 11.48 -15.36
C ARG A 158 -7.25 12.47 -15.08
N ARG A 159 -6.63 13.05 -16.11
CA ARG A 159 -5.53 14.02 -15.96
C ARG A 159 -6.01 15.35 -15.40
N SER A 160 -7.19 15.81 -15.82
CA SER A 160 -7.82 17.02 -15.28
C SER A 160 -8.27 16.82 -13.83
N LEU A 161 -8.83 15.65 -13.50
CA LEU A 161 -9.20 15.28 -12.13
C LEU A 161 -7.97 15.18 -11.22
N LEU A 162 -6.91 14.53 -11.71
CA LEU A 162 -5.65 14.46 -11.00
C LEU A 162 -5.07 15.85 -10.84
N ALA A 163 -4.98 16.67 -11.89
CA ALA A 163 -4.44 18.02 -11.83
C ALA A 163 -5.23 18.94 -10.90
N TYR A 164 -6.57 18.83 -10.87
CA TYR A 164 -7.41 19.54 -9.89
C TYR A 164 -7.06 19.13 -8.45
N ASN A 165 -6.83 17.83 -8.21
CA ASN A 165 -6.40 17.32 -6.91
C ASN A 165 -4.91 17.59 -6.61
N ILE A 166 -4.08 17.78 -7.65
CA ILE A 166 -2.62 17.97 -7.62
C ILE A 166 -2.23 19.44 -7.76
N GLN A 167 -3.15 20.41 -7.79
CA GLN A 167 -2.78 21.84 -7.91
C GLN A 167 -1.81 22.37 -6.82
N GLU A 168 -1.45 21.56 -5.82
CA GLU A 168 -0.34 21.80 -4.88
C GLU A 168 1.01 21.07 -5.15
N LEU A 169 1.13 20.10 -6.08
CA LEU A 169 2.27 19.14 -6.12
C LEU A 169 3.22 19.21 -7.34
N GLY A 170 3.21 20.28 -8.13
CA GLY A 170 4.42 20.71 -8.86
C GLY A 170 4.75 20.02 -10.18
N VAL A 171 3.87 20.11 -11.18
CA VAL A 171 4.18 19.73 -12.59
C VAL A 171 5.45 20.42 -13.13
N LYS A 172 5.73 21.64 -12.68
CA LYS A 172 6.96 22.36 -13.02
C LYS A 172 8.21 21.68 -12.42
N ALA A 173 8.11 21.24 -11.16
CA ALA A 173 9.20 20.56 -10.48
C ALA A 173 9.52 19.19 -11.12
N GLN A 174 8.52 18.51 -11.70
CA GLN A 174 8.73 17.26 -12.43
C GLN A 174 9.58 17.48 -13.70
N ARG A 175 9.21 18.48 -14.51
CA ARG A 175 9.97 18.84 -15.72
C ARG A 175 11.40 19.27 -15.40
N GLU A 176 11.58 20.08 -14.35
CA GLU A 176 12.91 20.51 -13.90
C GLU A 176 13.81 19.33 -13.49
N ARG A 177 13.24 18.28 -12.87
CA ARG A 177 13.97 17.03 -12.55
C ARG A 177 14.36 16.24 -13.80
N GLU A 178 13.46 16.12 -14.77
CA GLU A 178 13.73 15.42 -16.05
C GLU A 178 14.82 16.12 -16.86
N ASP A 179 14.76 17.45 -16.93
CA ASP A 179 15.78 18.28 -17.57
C ASP A 179 17.14 18.12 -16.87
N HIS A 180 17.14 18.00 -15.53
CA HIS A 180 18.35 17.77 -14.75
C HIS A 180 19.00 16.42 -15.05
N ILE A 181 18.23 15.33 -15.07
CA ILE A 181 18.72 13.98 -15.43
C ILE A 181 19.29 13.98 -16.85
N THR A 182 18.59 14.61 -17.79
CA THR A 182 19.03 14.72 -19.19
C THR A 182 20.34 15.49 -19.30
N ALA A 183 20.50 16.59 -18.55
CA ALA A 183 21.73 17.37 -18.51
C ALA A 183 22.91 16.59 -17.90
N LEU A 184 22.67 15.77 -16.86
CA LEU A 184 23.70 14.91 -16.26
C LEU A 184 24.19 13.86 -17.25
N ARG A 185 23.27 13.19 -17.97
CA ARG A 185 23.61 12.21 -19.03
C ARG A 185 24.49 12.83 -20.11
N HIS A 186 24.10 14.01 -20.62
CA HIS A 186 24.91 14.72 -21.61
C HIS A 186 26.33 15.06 -21.12
N ARG A 187 26.48 15.45 -19.84
CA ARG A 187 27.81 15.75 -19.27
C ARG A 187 28.69 14.49 -19.16
N ILE A 188 28.10 13.34 -18.84
CA ILE A 188 28.81 12.05 -18.80
C ILE A 188 29.29 11.67 -20.21
N ASP A 189 28.45 11.85 -21.23
CA ASP A 189 28.82 11.60 -22.62
C ASP A 189 29.97 12.51 -23.08
N ASP A 190 29.90 13.81 -22.76
CA ASP A 190 30.97 14.77 -23.06
C ASP A 190 32.31 14.39 -22.43
N ILE A 191 32.31 13.94 -21.17
CA ILE A 191 33.53 13.46 -20.50
C ILE A 191 34.04 12.18 -21.16
N THR A 192 33.15 11.27 -21.53
CA THR A 192 33.50 10.03 -22.23
C THR A 192 34.17 10.32 -23.58
N VAL A 193 33.67 11.30 -24.33
CA VAL A 193 34.31 11.78 -25.57
C VAL A 193 35.69 12.40 -25.29
N LYS A 194 35.83 13.21 -24.22
CA LYS A 194 37.13 13.78 -23.82
C LYS A 194 38.15 12.70 -23.45
N MET A 195 37.76 11.67 -22.70
CA MET A 195 38.63 10.53 -22.35
C MET A 195 39.11 9.77 -23.59
N LYS A 196 38.23 9.55 -24.58
CA LYS A 196 38.61 8.94 -25.87
C LYS A 196 39.60 9.82 -26.64
N ARG A 197 39.41 11.14 -26.66
CA ARG A 197 40.31 12.09 -27.33
C ARG A 197 41.70 12.11 -26.69
N VAL A 198 41.78 12.10 -25.36
CA VAL A 198 43.06 12.01 -24.62
C VAL A 198 43.77 10.69 -24.94
N THR A 199 43.04 9.58 -24.99
CA THR A 199 43.62 8.26 -25.34
C THR A 199 44.15 8.24 -26.77
N ARG A 200 43.37 8.74 -27.74
CA ARG A 200 43.78 8.85 -29.14
C ARG A 200 44.99 9.76 -29.33
N SER A 201 45.14 10.79 -28.51
CA SER A 201 46.32 11.66 -28.56
C SER A 201 47.61 10.91 -28.22
N LEU A 202 47.56 9.91 -27.34
CA LEU A 202 48.72 9.08 -26.99
C LEU A 202 49.12 8.12 -28.13
N GLU A 203 48.16 7.63 -28.89
CA GLU A 203 48.40 6.75 -30.04
C GLU A 203 49.18 7.44 -31.18
N LEU A 204 49.24 8.79 -31.17
CA LEU A 204 49.89 9.59 -32.20
C LEU A 204 51.35 9.95 -31.88
N PHE A 205 51.85 9.63 -30.69
CA PHE A 205 53.24 9.92 -30.28
C PHE A 205 54.07 8.64 -30.21
N ASP A 206 55.05 8.52 -31.10
CA ASP A 206 55.95 7.35 -31.14
C ASP A 206 56.98 7.30 -30.00
N ASN A 207 57.28 8.44 -29.36
CA ASN A 207 58.24 8.49 -28.24
C ASN A 207 57.90 9.63 -27.25
N PRO A 208 56.87 9.45 -26.40
CA PRO A 208 56.40 10.49 -25.49
C PRO A 208 57.37 10.72 -24.31
N ASP A 209 57.55 11.99 -23.94
CA ASP A 209 58.30 12.42 -22.76
C ASP A 209 57.67 11.86 -21.46
N PRO A 210 58.46 11.33 -20.50
CA PRO A 210 57.98 10.95 -19.17
C PRO A 210 57.09 11.99 -18.47
N ASP A 211 57.38 13.28 -18.61
CA ASP A 211 56.54 14.34 -18.00
C ASP A 211 55.16 14.43 -18.70
N LEU A 212 55.11 14.28 -20.02
CA LEU A 212 53.86 14.26 -20.79
C LEU A 212 53.00 13.03 -20.44
N ILE A 213 53.63 11.87 -20.21
CA ILE A 213 52.93 10.65 -19.76
C ILE A 213 52.30 10.89 -18.38
N ARG A 214 53.01 11.54 -17.46
CA ARG A 214 52.49 11.88 -16.13
C ARG A 214 51.27 12.80 -16.24
N ASP A 215 51.40 13.92 -16.95
CA ASP A 215 50.32 14.90 -17.12
C ASP A 215 49.06 14.28 -17.75
N ILE A 216 49.24 13.36 -18.71
CA ILE A 216 48.12 12.65 -19.33
C ILE A 216 47.47 11.65 -18.36
N ASN A 217 48.26 10.94 -17.56
CA ASN A 217 47.73 10.03 -16.54
C ASN A 217 46.96 10.80 -15.45
N ASP A 218 47.47 11.96 -15.03
CA ASP A 218 46.78 12.85 -14.09
C ASP A 218 45.45 13.33 -14.69
N ARG A 219 45.47 13.79 -15.95
CA ARG A 219 44.25 14.22 -16.66
C ARG A 219 43.24 13.08 -16.85
N ARG A 220 43.69 11.85 -17.11
CA ARG A 220 42.82 10.67 -17.22
C ARG A 220 42.20 10.31 -15.87
N THR A 221 42.96 10.45 -14.79
CA THR A 221 42.48 10.21 -13.42
C THR A 221 41.41 11.24 -13.06
N GLU A 222 41.68 12.53 -13.29
CA GLU A 222 40.72 13.61 -13.07
C GLU A 222 39.41 13.40 -13.86
N LEU A 223 39.50 13.03 -15.15
CA LEU A 223 38.31 12.76 -15.96
C LEU A 223 37.53 11.53 -15.48
N ARG A 224 38.20 10.49 -14.96
CA ARG A 224 37.54 9.31 -14.37
C ARG A 224 36.84 9.65 -13.07
N GLU A 225 37.50 10.38 -12.18
CA GLU A 225 36.91 10.83 -10.91
C GLU A 225 35.69 11.71 -11.17
N ARG A 226 35.78 12.61 -12.15
CA ARG A 226 34.65 13.47 -12.51
C ARG A 226 33.51 12.72 -13.18
N LYS A 227 33.80 11.70 -13.98
CA LYS A 227 32.78 10.80 -14.53
C LYS A 227 32.08 10.04 -13.41
N ALA A 228 32.83 9.44 -12.49
CA ALA A 228 32.29 8.69 -11.35
C ALA A 228 31.39 9.59 -10.48
N ALA A 229 31.82 10.82 -10.19
CA ALA A 229 31.00 11.77 -9.43
C ALA A 229 29.70 12.14 -10.14
N LEU A 230 29.71 12.32 -11.47
CA LEU A 230 28.49 12.58 -12.25
C LEU A 230 27.59 11.35 -12.36
N GLU A 231 28.16 10.15 -12.43
CA GLU A 231 27.40 8.90 -12.42
C GLU A 231 26.68 8.72 -11.09
N THR A 232 27.33 9.00 -9.95
CA THR A 232 26.68 9.01 -8.64
C THR A 232 25.54 10.04 -8.58
N GLN A 233 25.77 11.27 -9.05
CA GLN A 233 24.71 12.30 -9.12
C GLN A 233 23.54 11.88 -10.02
N LEU A 234 23.82 11.19 -11.13
CA LEU A 234 22.79 10.68 -12.02
C LEU A 234 21.94 9.63 -11.32
N THR A 235 22.56 8.66 -10.64
CA THR A 235 21.84 7.63 -9.87
C THR A 235 20.95 8.27 -8.79
N GLU A 236 21.50 9.21 -8.01
CA GLU A 236 20.73 9.92 -6.98
C GLU A 236 19.55 10.71 -7.58
N ALA A 237 19.77 11.39 -8.70
CA ALA A 237 18.72 12.15 -9.39
C ALA A 237 17.64 11.24 -10.00
N GLU A 238 18.03 10.08 -10.54
CA GLU A 238 17.11 9.07 -11.08
C GLU A 238 16.27 8.44 -9.96
N GLU A 239 16.87 8.09 -8.82
CA GLU A 239 16.15 7.59 -7.64
C GLU A 239 15.13 8.62 -7.11
N GLN A 240 15.54 9.89 -7.01
CA GLN A 240 14.64 10.97 -6.59
C GLN A 240 13.50 11.20 -7.58
N HIS A 241 13.75 11.02 -8.88
CA HIS A 241 12.73 11.13 -9.91
C HIS A 241 11.77 9.94 -9.91
N GLU A 242 12.26 8.72 -9.68
CA GLU A 242 11.42 7.52 -9.54
C GLU A 242 10.49 7.60 -8.33
N GLN A 243 10.95 8.21 -7.24
CA GLN A 243 10.15 8.45 -6.04
C GLN A 243 9.18 9.62 -6.20
N ALA A 244 9.37 10.48 -7.21
CA ALA A 244 8.52 11.64 -7.44
C ALA A 244 7.18 11.24 -8.12
N PRO A 245 6.08 11.95 -7.83
CA PRO A 245 4.81 11.71 -8.50
C PRO A 245 4.90 11.98 -10.01
N ASN A 246 4.83 10.92 -10.82
CA ASN A 246 4.78 11.04 -12.28
C ASN A 246 3.34 10.85 -12.80
N ALA A 247 2.69 11.96 -13.14
CA ALA A 247 1.33 11.97 -13.68
C ALA A 247 1.23 11.33 -15.08
N ASP A 248 2.32 11.28 -15.85
CA ASP A 248 2.32 10.78 -17.23
C ASP A 248 2.12 9.26 -17.30
N LEU A 249 2.37 8.54 -16.20
CA LEU A 249 2.05 7.11 -16.09
C LEU A 249 0.56 6.84 -16.28
N LEU A 250 -0.33 7.79 -15.95
CA LEU A 250 -1.75 7.66 -16.24
C LEU A 250 -2.04 7.70 -17.74
N ASP A 251 -1.29 8.44 -18.55
CA ASP A 251 -1.59 8.60 -19.98
C ASP A 251 -1.41 7.31 -20.77
N VAL A 252 -0.54 6.43 -20.30
CA VAL A 252 -0.29 5.11 -20.90
C VAL A 252 -1.47 4.15 -20.67
N MET A 253 -2.33 4.41 -19.69
CA MET A 253 -3.45 3.54 -19.36
C MET A 253 -4.55 3.66 -20.42
N PRO A 254 -5.29 2.58 -20.74
CA PRO A 254 -6.39 2.65 -21.69
C PRO A 254 -7.51 3.55 -21.15
N VAL A 255 -8.37 4.03 -22.06
CA VAL A 255 -9.55 4.80 -21.70
C VAL A 255 -10.78 3.94 -21.93
N GLY A 256 -11.65 3.86 -20.92
CA GLY A 256 -12.86 3.07 -20.97
C GLY A 256 -13.50 2.91 -19.60
N ASP A 257 -14.74 2.45 -19.59
CA ASP A 257 -15.45 2.11 -18.36
C ASP A 257 -15.07 0.70 -17.91
N ILE A 258 -14.89 0.51 -16.60
CA ILE A 258 -14.62 -0.79 -16.00
C ILE A 258 -15.71 -1.10 -14.99
N GLN A 259 -16.30 -2.29 -15.14
CA GLN A 259 -17.30 -2.84 -14.23
C GLN A 259 -16.69 -4.08 -13.57
N VAL A 260 -16.04 -3.88 -12.42
CA VAL A 260 -15.29 -4.92 -11.68
C VAL A 260 -16.20 -6.08 -11.27
N ASP A 261 -17.47 -5.79 -10.95
CA ASP A 261 -18.49 -6.78 -10.59
C ASP A 261 -18.78 -7.78 -11.73
N GLN A 262 -18.56 -7.39 -12.99
CA GLN A 262 -18.77 -8.21 -14.18
C GLN A 262 -17.48 -8.89 -14.67
N LEU A 263 -16.33 -8.54 -14.11
CA LEU A 263 -15.05 -9.15 -14.51
C LEU A 263 -14.93 -10.57 -13.96
N PRO A 264 -14.37 -11.51 -14.74
CA PRO A 264 -13.88 -12.76 -14.18
C PRO A 264 -12.91 -12.48 -13.03
N GLU A 265 -13.10 -13.15 -11.87
CA GLU A 265 -12.33 -12.87 -10.65
C GLU A 265 -10.80 -12.90 -10.90
N GLU A 266 -10.32 -13.84 -11.71
CA GLU A 266 -8.90 -13.93 -12.06
C GLU A 266 -8.40 -12.69 -12.82
N LEU A 267 -9.19 -12.15 -13.75
CA LEU A 267 -8.82 -10.93 -14.48
C LEU A 267 -8.84 -9.72 -13.54
N ALA A 268 -9.88 -9.59 -12.71
CA ALA A 268 -9.97 -8.51 -11.73
C ALA A 268 -8.79 -8.52 -10.74
N ARG A 269 -8.40 -9.70 -10.23
CA ARG A 269 -7.26 -9.82 -9.31
C ARG A 269 -5.92 -9.52 -9.99
N ARG A 270 -5.70 -9.97 -11.22
CA ARG A 270 -4.50 -9.60 -12.00
C ARG A 270 -4.45 -8.09 -12.27
N LEU A 271 -5.59 -7.46 -12.50
CA LEU A 271 -5.69 -6.01 -12.62
C LEU A 271 -5.32 -5.31 -11.31
N PHE A 272 -5.88 -5.74 -10.17
CA PHE A 272 -5.57 -5.18 -8.86
C PHE A 272 -4.10 -5.33 -8.48
N GLU A 273 -3.48 -6.47 -8.81
CA GLU A 273 -2.05 -6.69 -8.60
C GLU A 273 -1.21 -5.74 -9.45
N ALA A 274 -1.54 -5.58 -10.73
CA ALA A 274 -0.83 -4.65 -11.62
C ALA A 274 -0.97 -3.18 -11.19
N LEU A 275 -2.15 -2.81 -10.66
CA LEU A 275 -2.42 -1.48 -10.09
C LEU A 275 -1.84 -1.29 -8.67
N ARG A 276 -1.26 -2.34 -8.07
CA ARG A 276 -0.87 -2.38 -6.64
C ARG A 276 -1.97 -1.79 -5.75
N LEU A 277 -3.20 -2.25 -5.96
CA LEU A 277 -4.39 -1.70 -5.34
C LEU A 277 -4.37 -1.89 -3.81
N GLU A 278 -4.64 -0.81 -3.09
CA GLU A 278 -4.88 -0.85 -1.65
C GLU A 278 -6.18 -0.13 -1.30
N LEU A 279 -7.00 -0.78 -0.48
CA LEU A 279 -8.29 -0.28 -0.04
C LEU A 279 -8.27 -0.14 1.47
N HIS A 280 -8.47 1.08 1.97
CA HIS A 280 -8.56 1.37 3.39
C HIS A 280 -9.97 1.84 3.72
N TYR A 281 -10.69 1.05 4.51
CA TYR A 281 -12.04 1.38 4.92
C TYR A 281 -12.04 1.92 6.35
N ASP A 282 -12.53 3.14 6.50
CA ASP A 282 -12.83 3.77 7.79
C ASP A 282 -14.32 3.63 8.08
N LYS A 283 -14.62 3.00 9.23
CA LYS A 283 -15.99 2.73 9.66
C LYS A 283 -16.66 3.94 10.31
N ASP A 284 -15.90 4.83 10.95
CA ASP A 284 -16.46 5.99 11.65
C ASP A 284 -16.97 7.03 10.63
N THR A 285 -16.15 7.33 9.63
CA THR A 285 -16.53 8.25 8.55
C THR A 285 -17.27 7.58 7.40
N ASN A 286 -17.33 6.24 7.39
CA ASN A 286 -17.87 5.44 6.28
C ASN A 286 -17.21 5.76 4.93
N ARG A 287 -15.90 6.04 4.95
CA ARG A 287 -15.11 6.40 3.77
C ARG A 287 -14.23 5.22 3.35
N LEU A 288 -14.17 5.01 2.04
CA LEU A 288 -13.22 4.09 1.41
C LEU A 288 -12.12 4.92 0.75
N ARG A 289 -10.90 4.82 1.26
CA ARG A 289 -9.71 5.36 0.60
C ARG A 289 -9.18 4.29 -0.35
N VAL A 290 -9.11 4.64 -1.63
CA VAL A 290 -8.58 3.78 -2.69
C VAL A 290 -7.23 4.34 -3.12
N THR A 291 -6.20 3.50 -3.03
CA THR A 291 -4.85 3.85 -3.46
C THR A 291 -4.45 2.95 -4.62
N VAL A 292 -3.98 3.56 -5.70
CA VAL A 292 -3.41 2.87 -6.86
C VAL A 292 -1.99 3.39 -7.03
N THR A 293 -1.03 2.46 -7.10
CA THR A 293 0.39 2.78 -7.23
C THR A 293 0.90 2.28 -8.58
N LEU A 294 1.15 3.22 -9.48
CA LEU A 294 1.74 2.96 -10.78
C LEU A 294 3.24 3.26 -10.72
N SER A 295 4.06 2.31 -11.13
CA SER A 295 5.49 2.54 -11.39
C SER A 295 5.81 2.22 -12.83
N GLY A 296 6.95 2.68 -13.35
CA GLY A 296 7.39 2.35 -14.70
C GLY A 296 7.40 0.83 -14.97
N ALA A 297 7.74 0.03 -13.95
CA ALA A 297 7.74 -1.43 -14.03
C ALA A 297 6.32 -2.05 -14.12
N THR A 298 5.31 -1.46 -13.48
CA THR A 298 3.95 -2.01 -13.45
C THR A 298 3.03 -1.42 -14.52
N ALA A 299 3.35 -0.24 -15.06
CA ALA A 299 2.50 0.51 -15.99
C ALA A 299 2.11 -0.30 -17.23
N LEU A 300 3.04 -1.04 -17.83
CA LEU A 300 2.75 -1.86 -19.02
C LEU A 300 1.79 -3.01 -18.71
N ALA A 301 1.99 -3.70 -17.58
CA ALA A 301 1.11 -4.77 -17.13
C ALA A 301 -0.28 -4.21 -16.80
N ALA A 302 -0.34 -3.08 -16.09
CA ALA A 302 -1.59 -2.40 -15.75
C ALA A 302 -2.35 -1.97 -17.00
N ARG A 303 -1.66 -1.45 -18.03
CA ARG A 303 -2.25 -1.11 -19.33
C ARG A 303 -2.87 -2.33 -20.01
N GLN A 304 -2.13 -3.44 -20.10
CA GLN A 304 -2.61 -4.66 -20.75
C GLN A 304 -3.83 -5.23 -20.03
N ARG A 305 -3.79 -5.36 -18.70
CA ARG A 305 -4.91 -5.88 -17.92
C ARG A 305 -6.11 -4.95 -17.91
N GLY A 306 -5.87 -3.63 -17.90
CA GLY A 306 -6.92 -2.64 -18.06
C GLY A 306 -7.62 -2.75 -19.41
N ALA A 307 -6.87 -2.94 -20.50
CA ALA A 307 -7.43 -3.10 -21.83
C ALA A 307 -8.24 -4.40 -21.96
N GLU A 308 -7.75 -5.49 -21.36
CA GLU A 308 -8.53 -6.74 -21.26
C GLU A 308 -9.83 -6.54 -20.48
N ALA A 309 -9.77 -5.84 -19.34
CA ALA A 309 -10.93 -5.58 -18.48
C ALA A 309 -11.99 -4.70 -19.15
N ILE A 310 -11.59 -3.63 -19.84
CA ILE A 310 -12.51 -2.74 -20.56
C ILE A 310 -13.21 -3.47 -21.71
N ASN A 311 -12.51 -4.40 -22.37
CA ASN A 311 -13.02 -5.11 -23.53
C ASN A 311 -13.71 -6.43 -23.19
N VAL A 312 -13.92 -6.76 -21.91
CA VAL A 312 -14.71 -7.94 -21.55
C VAL A 312 -16.11 -7.75 -22.11
N PRO A 313 -16.57 -8.57 -23.06
CA PRO A 313 -17.96 -8.51 -23.52
C PRO A 313 -18.80 -8.79 -22.28
N GLY A 314 -19.63 -7.82 -21.89
CA GLY A 314 -20.49 -7.94 -20.71
C GLY A 314 -21.11 -9.32 -20.71
N GLN A 315 -20.92 -10.08 -19.63
CA GLN A 315 -21.57 -11.37 -19.44
C GLN A 315 -23.07 -11.16 -19.23
N GLN A 316 -23.75 -10.73 -20.29
CA GLN A 316 -25.17 -10.95 -20.43
C GLN A 316 -25.35 -12.46 -20.60
N SER A 317 -26.09 -13.06 -19.66
CA SER A 317 -26.62 -14.44 -19.70
C SER A 317 -25.72 -15.56 -19.15
N ARG A 318 -25.52 -15.60 -17.83
CA ARG A 318 -25.32 -16.88 -17.08
C ARG A 318 -26.09 -16.97 -15.76
N HIS A 319 -27.22 -16.27 -15.66
CA HIS A 319 -28.28 -16.56 -14.68
C HIS A 319 -29.56 -17.02 -15.40
N ALA A 320 -29.43 -18.01 -16.27
CA ALA A 320 -30.54 -18.82 -16.76
C ALA A 320 -30.03 -20.25 -16.86
N HIS A 321 -30.75 -21.20 -16.23
CA HIS A 321 -30.43 -22.63 -16.11
C HIS A 321 -29.36 -23.03 -15.07
N ALA A 322 -29.72 -22.85 -13.80
CA ALA A 322 -29.50 -23.88 -12.79
C ALA A 322 -30.78 -24.00 -11.94
N GLN A 323 -31.90 -24.23 -12.61
CA GLN A 323 -33.06 -24.89 -12.03
C GLN A 323 -32.97 -26.37 -12.44
N VAL A 324 -32.63 -27.20 -11.47
CA VAL A 324 -33.07 -28.59 -11.34
C VAL A 324 -33.71 -28.57 -9.94
N GLU A 325 -35.02 -28.34 -9.84
CA GLU A 325 -36.03 -29.40 -9.67
C GLU A 325 -35.60 -30.45 -8.61
N ASP A 326 -36.35 -30.78 -7.57
CA ASP A 326 -37.69 -30.42 -7.13
C ASP A 326 -37.89 -31.10 -5.74
N LYS A 327 -38.68 -30.48 -4.85
CA LYS A 327 -39.85 -31.08 -4.19
C LYS A 327 -40.31 -30.32 -2.94
N ASN A 328 -41.49 -29.72 -3.13
CA ASN A 328 -42.65 -29.63 -2.22
C ASN A 328 -42.54 -28.81 -0.93
N GLU A 329 -43.30 -27.71 -0.88
CA GLU A 329 -44.59 -27.68 -0.14
C GLU A 329 -45.41 -26.44 -0.56
N GLU A 330 -46.67 -26.68 -0.89
CA GLU A 330 -47.68 -25.71 -1.29
C GLU A 330 -48.10 -24.86 -0.10
N ASP A 331 -48.17 -23.53 -0.25
CA ASP A 331 -49.23 -22.78 0.44
C ASP A 331 -49.58 -21.46 -0.25
N VAL A 332 -50.86 -21.13 -0.15
CA VAL A 332 -51.67 -20.30 -1.05
C VAL A 332 -51.44 -18.78 -0.87
N MET A 333 -51.30 -18.06 -2.00
CA MET A 333 -51.36 -16.58 -2.08
C MET A 333 -52.81 -16.06 -1.96
N PRO A 334 -52.99 -14.75 -1.66
CA PRO A 334 -53.40 -13.91 -2.79
C PRO A 334 -52.62 -12.61 -2.95
N THR A 335 -52.50 -12.29 -4.22
CA THR A 335 -52.04 -11.08 -4.92
C THR A 335 -52.60 -9.76 -4.42
N ILE A 336 -51.73 -8.74 -4.30
CA ILE A 336 -52.05 -7.33 -4.53
C ILE A 336 -50.90 -6.70 -5.34
N SER A 337 -51.24 -6.12 -6.51
CA SER A 337 -50.34 -5.36 -7.40
C SER A 337 -50.46 -3.84 -7.14
N PRO A 338 -49.55 -3.00 -7.66
CA PRO A 338 -49.08 -1.77 -7.02
C PRO A 338 -49.82 -0.49 -7.48
N VAL A 339 -49.70 0.57 -6.67
CA VAL A 339 -50.06 1.95 -7.04
C VAL A 339 -48.82 2.86 -6.91
N PRO A 340 -48.50 3.70 -7.92
CA PRO A 340 -47.36 4.61 -7.89
C PRO A 340 -47.77 5.98 -7.31
N ILE A 341 -46.89 6.63 -6.54
CA ILE A 341 -47.05 8.06 -6.21
C ILE A 341 -45.70 8.78 -6.38
N LEU A 342 -45.68 9.65 -7.38
CA LEU A 342 -44.74 10.76 -7.58
C LEU A 342 -45.02 11.85 -6.53
N GLY A 343 -43.97 12.47 -6.00
CA GLY A 343 -44.07 13.66 -5.15
C GLY A 343 -42.75 14.45 -5.15
N VAL A 344 -42.73 15.51 -5.96
CA VAL A 344 -41.68 16.55 -6.07
C VAL A 344 -41.63 17.38 -4.76
N PRO A 345 -40.47 17.89 -4.31
CA PRO A 345 -40.34 18.65 -3.07
C PRO A 345 -40.83 20.09 -3.20
N SER A 346 -41.45 20.61 -2.13
CA SER A 346 -41.74 22.05 -1.99
C SER A 346 -40.54 22.79 -1.38
N ALA A 347 -39.98 23.71 -2.15
CA ALA A 347 -39.12 24.78 -1.67
C ALA A 347 -39.92 25.82 -0.86
N GLY A 348 -39.29 26.43 0.13
CA GLY A 348 -39.82 27.58 0.87
C GLY A 348 -38.78 28.12 1.85
N PHE A 349 -38.17 29.25 1.48
CA PHE A 349 -37.24 30.04 2.27
C PHE A 349 -38.00 31.04 3.18
N GLU A 350 -37.59 31.12 4.47
CA GLU A 350 -37.42 32.29 5.37
C GLU A 350 -38.60 33.25 5.72
N PRO A 351 -38.52 34.17 6.74
CA PRO A 351 -37.47 34.45 7.76
C PRO A 351 -37.94 34.77 9.24
N ALA A 352 -36.94 35.04 10.11
CA ALA A 352 -36.86 36.02 11.24
C ALA A 352 -37.41 35.74 12.68
N THR A 353 -36.44 35.67 13.61
CA THR A 353 -36.44 35.90 15.10
C THR A 353 -36.78 37.37 15.47
N PRO A 354 -36.80 37.90 16.75
CA PRO A 354 -36.49 37.34 18.09
C PRO A 354 -37.41 37.80 19.29
N ALA A 355 -37.19 37.22 20.49
CA ALA A 355 -37.31 37.87 21.82
C ALA A 355 -36.80 36.85 22.90
N SER A 356 -35.69 37.00 23.62
CA SER A 356 -35.25 37.97 24.66
C SER A 356 -36.01 37.89 26.01
N GLY A 357 -35.26 37.56 27.07
CA GLY A 357 -35.60 37.69 28.51
C GLY A 357 -35.45 36.36 29.27
N GLY A 358 -34.51 36.11 30.18
CA GLY A 358 -33.64 36.96 30.98
C GLY A 358 -34.02 36.85 32.47
N MET A 359 -33.28 36.07 33.27
CA MET A 359 -33.15 36.25 34.73
C MET A 359 -32.03 35.32 35.30
N GLY A 360 -30.92 35.89 35.75
CA GLY A 360 -30.04 35.29 36.77
C GLY A 360 -30.38 35.90 38.15
N PRO A 361 -29.45 36.04 39.11
CA PRO A 361 -28.41 35.11 39.60
C PRO A 361 -28.41 35.02 41.15
N LYS A 362 -27.79 33.99 41.76
CA LYS A 362 -27.23 33.95 43.14
C LYS A 362 -26.18 32.82 43.16
N GLY A 363 -24.97 32.91 43.69
CA GLY A 363 -24.27 33.85 44.55
C GLY A 363 -23.22 33.04 45.33
N ASP A 364 -21.95 33.42 45.24
CA ASP A 364 -20.78 32.82 45.91
C ASP A 364 -20.87 32.88 47.44
N VAL A 365 -20.33 31.86 48.13
CA VAL A 365 -19.57 32.04 49.38
C VAL A 365 -18.47 30.96 49.52
N SER A 366 -17.23 31.43 49.69
CA SER A 366 -16.01 30.69 50.05
C SER A 366 -15.97 30.20 51.51
N ALA A 367 -15.15 29.19 51.82
CA ALA A 367 -14.06 29.28 52.84
C ALA A 367 -13.72 27.94 53.57
N PHE A 368 -12.40 27.69 53.66
CA PHE A 368 -11.64 27.15 54.80
C PHE A 368 -11.73 25.66 55.24
N ASP A 369 -10.65 24.94 54.90
CA ASP A 369 -9.66 24.30 55.79
C ASP A 369 -10.12 23.61 57.10
N ARG A 370 -9.80 22.30 57.23
CA ARG A 370 -9.30 21.69 58.48
C ARG A 370 -8.78 20.24 58.32
N ARG A 371 -7.50 20.08 58.66
CA ARG A 371 -6.84 18.84 59.11
C ARG A 371 -7.51 18.21 60.35
N LYS A 372 -7.50 16.88 60.45
CA LYS A 372 -7.02 16.02 61.58
C LYS A 372 -7.40 14.55 61.31
N GLN A 373 -6.44 13.65 61.11
CA GLN A 373 -5.76 12.83 62.13
C GLN A 373 -6.66 11.91 62.99
N ARG A 374 -6.51 10.59 62.77
CA ARG A 374 -6.47 9.47 63.74
C ARG A 374 -6.05 8.24 62.91
N ALA A 375 -4.89 7.60 62.98
CA ALA A 375 -3.99 7.20 64.07
C ALA A 375 -4.55 6.10 65.00
N GLY A 376 -4.09 4.87 64.77
CA GLY A 376 -4.10 3.71 65.65
C GLY A 376 -3.48 2.52 64.89
N ARG A 377 -2.13 2.32 64.88
CA ARG A 377 -1.31 1.53 65.84
C ARG A 377 -1.97 0.16 66.12
N ARG A 378 -1.32 -1.00 66.07
CA ARG A 378 0.08 -1.43 66.36
C ARG A 378 0.04 -2.98 66.13
N LEU A 379 1.04 -3.72 65.61
CA LEU A 379 2.34 -4.04 66.20
C LEU A 379 3.19 -4.87 65.21
N ARG A 380 4.48 -4.51 65.14
CA ARG A 380 5.65 -5.31 64.72
C ARG A 380 5.87 -6.47 65.73
N ARG A 381 6.62 -7.57 65.57
CA ARG A 381 7.85 -8.05 64.84
C ARG A 381 8.10 -9.51 65.38
N PRO A 382 9.23 -10.24 65.18
CA PRO A 382 10.33 -10.15 64.21
C PRO A 382 10.74 -11.51 63.56
N MET A 383 11.79 -11.42 62.73
CA MET A 383 12.59 -12.46 62.08
C MET A 383 13.36 -13.39 63.03
N SER A 384 13.68 -14.60 62.56
CA SER A 384 15.03 -15.20 62.66
C SER A 384 15.19 -16.35 61.66
N ALA A 385 16.38 -16.39 61.06
CA ALA A 385 16.88 -17.34 60.07
C ALA A 385 17.10 -18.75 60.66
N HIS A 386 17.30 -19.77 59.80
CA HIS A 386 18.40 -20.74 59.90
C HIS A 386 18.48 -21.58 58.59
N CYS A 387 19.68 -21.62 58.01
CA CYS A 387 20.18 -22.61 57.05
C CYS A 387 20.66 -23.85 57.86
N PRO A 388 20.91 -25.03 57.25
CA PRO A 388 21.96 -25.23 56.24
C PRO A 388 21.43 -25.57 54.84
#